data_AF-A0A1M6BWR4-F1
#
_entry.id   AF-A0A1M6BWR4-F1
#
_cell.length_a   1.000
_cell.length_b   1.000
_cell.length_c   1.000
_cell.angle_alpha   90.00
_cell.angle_beta   90.00
_cell.angle_gamma   90.00
#
_symmetry.space_group_name_H-M   'P 1'
#
loop_
_entity.id
_entity.type
_entity.pdbx_description
1 polymer ?
#
loop_
_entity_poly.entity_id
_entity_poly.type
_entity_poly.pdbx_seq_one_letter_code
_entity_poly.pdbx_strand_id
1 'polypeptide(L)'
;MIRPALTLAALLFPAVLASAARAQPSFDCTAAMLAVEQAICGSARLSTLDLEMSQAYLRVGGLPGVAAGQRAWLARRNRECGAAGQKQEACLASLYAQRLSELRGMAGR
;
A
#
# COMPACT_ATOMS: atom_id res chain seq x y z
N MET A 1 47.66 -43.33 24.31
CA MET A 1 46.81 -42.69 25.33
C MET A 1 46.05 -41.55 24.66
N ILE A 2 44.73 -41.75 24.55
CA ILE A 2 43.58 -40.90 24.21
C ILE A 2 43.84 -39.45 23.77
N ARG A 3 43.41 -39.11 22.54
CA ARG A 3 43.22 -37.74 22.02
C ARG A 3 41.85 -37.21 22.46
N PRO A 4 41.72 -36.06 23.15
CA PRO A 4 40.41 -35.49 23.43
C PRO A 4 39.89 -34.77 22.17
N ALA A 5 38.75 -35.21 21.66
CA ALA A 5 38.02 -34.50 20.63
C ALA A 5 37.27 -33.32 21.27
N LEU A 6 37.66 -32.09 20.93
CA LEU A 6 36.87 -30.90 21.25
C LEU A 6 35.65 -30.86 20.32
N THR A 7 34.50 -31.31 20.80
CA THR A 7 33.21 -31.10 20.15
C THR A 7 32.78 -29.64 20.39
N LEU A 8 32.91 -28.80 19.35
CA LEU A 8 32.24 -27.51 19.28
C LEU A 8 30.73 -27.79 19.16
N ALA A 9 29.99 -27.62 20.26
CA ALA A 9 28.54 -27.61 20.22
C ALA A 9 28.09 -26.29 19.56
N ALA A 10 27.84 -26.34 18.25
CA ALA A 10 27.24 -25.23 17.52
C ALA A 10 25.78 -25.07 18.00
N LEU A 11 25.54 -24.04 18.81
CA LEU A 11 24.20 -23.61 19.20
C LEU A 11 23.47 -23.13 17.96
N LEU A 12 22.66 -24.01 17.37
CA LEU A 12 21.71 -23.68 16.31
C LEU A 12 20.61 -22.80 16.91
N PHE A 13 20.78 -21.49 16.82
CA PHE A 13 19.73 -20.51 17.10
C PHE A 13 18.75 -20.54 15.92
N PRO A 14 17.49 -20.97 16.10
CA PRO A 14 16.51 -20.87 15.02
C PRO A 14 16.21 -19.39 14.80
N ALA A 15 16.69 -18.85 13.67
CA ALA A 15 16.31 -17.53 13.21
C ALA A 15 14.83 -17.56 12.84
N VAL A 16 13.96 -17.16 13.77
CA VAL A 16 12.56 -16.90 13.47
C VAL A 16 12.51 -15.64 12.61
N LEU A 17 12.47 -15.84 11.29
CA LEU A 17 12.18 -14.78 10.33
C LEU A 17 10.73 -14.35 10.53
N ALA A 18 10.53 -13.35 11.39
CA ALA A 18 9.27 -12.64 11.50
C ALA A 18 8.96 -11.99 10.14
N SER A 19 8.08 -12.62 9.37
CA SER A 19 7.59 -12.07 8.11
C SER A 19 6.75 -10.84 8.45
N ALA A 20 7.34 -9.65 8.37
CA ALA A 20 6.61 -8.40 8.54
C ALA A 20 5.47 -8.39 7.51
N ALA A 21 4.22 -8.44 7.99
CA ALA A 21 3.06 -8.37 7.12
C ALA A 21 3.15 -7.05 6.33
N ARG A 22 3.44 -7.14 5.03
CA ARG A 22 3.44 -5.97 4.16
C ARG A 22 2.01 -5.43 4.14
N ALA A 23 1.85 -4.12 4.31
CA ALA A 23 0.56 -3.47 4.13
C ALA A 23 -0.01 -3.86 2.75
N GLN A 24 -1.22 -4.39 2.73
CA GLN A 24 -1.91 -4.80 1.50
C GLN A 24 -2.81 -3.64 1.05
N PRO A 25 -2.73 -3.18 -0.21
CA PRO A 25 -3.67 -2.19 -0.71
C PRO A 25 -5.10 -2.75 -0.78
N SER A 26 -6.06 -1.91 -1.14
CA SER A 26 -7.47 -2.29 -1.22
C SER A 26 -7.83 -3.23 -2.37
N PHE A 27 -6.84 -3.64 -3.17
CA PHE A 27 -6.99 -4.54 -4.32
C PHE A 27 -5.94 -5.67 -4.29
N ASP A 28 -6.17 -6.69 -5.13
CA ASP A 28 -5.26 -7.83 -5.25
C ASP A 28 -4.02 -7.45 -6.07
N CYS A 29 -2.86 -7.41 -5.42
CA CYS A 29 -1.58 -7.13 -6.07
C CYS A 29 -1.17 -8.15 -7.13
N THR A 30 -1.69 -9.38 -7.08
CA THR A 30 -1.42 -10.38 -8.11
C THR A 30 -2.14 -10.07 -9.42
N ALA A 31 -3.18 -9.24 -9.38
CA ALA A 31 -3.95 -8.78 -10.54
C ALA A 31 -3.53 -7.37 -11.02
N ALA A 32 -2.46 -6.79 -10.46
CA ALA A 32 -2.01 -5.44 -10.82
C ALA A 32 -1.47 -5.38 -12.26
N MET A 33 -2.12 -4.59 -13.11
CA MET A 33 -1.75 -4.43 -14.53
C MET A 33 -1.19 -3.05 -14.85
N LEU A 34 -1.58 -2.03 -14.08
CA LEU A 34 -1.16 -0.66 -14.32
C LEU A 34 0.13 -0.33 -13.56
N ALA A 35 0.98 0.52 -14.13
CA ALA A 35 2.20 0.99 -13.46
C ALA A 35 1.92 1.63 -12.08
N VAL A 36 0.78 2.32 -11.94
CA VAL A 36 0.34 2.85 -10.64
C VAL A 36 -0.01 1.76 -9.64
N GLU A 37 -0.64 0.66 -10.08
CA GLU A 37 -1.01 -0.46 -9.21
C GLU A 37 0.24 -1.20 -8.73
N GLN A 38 1.18 -1.43 -9.65
CA GLN A 38 2.49 -2.00 -9.33
C GLN A 38 3.26 -1.13 -8.34
N ALA A 39 3.25 0.20 -8.52
CA ALA A 39 3.87 1.14 -7.58
C ALA A 39 3.21 1.09 -6.20
N ILE A 40 1.87 1.03 -6.14
CA ILE A 40 1.13 0.90 -4.89
C ILE A 40 1.51 -0.41 -4.17
N CYS A 41 1.53 -1.54 -4.87
CA CYS A 41 1.92 -2.85 -4.32
C CYS A 41 3.40 -2.92 -3.88
N GLY A 42 4.27 -2.17 -4.55
CA GLY A 42 5.70 -2.11 -4.24
C GLY A 42 6.02 -1.30 -2.98
N SER A 43 5.16 -0.35 -2.60
CA SER A 43 5.40 0.57 -1.48
C SER A 43 4.41 0.34 -0.33
N ALA A 44 4.93 -0.02 0.85
CA ALA A 44 4.11 -0.17 2.06
C ALA A 44 3.36 1.13 2.40
N ARG A 45 3.98 2.29 2.19
CA ARG A 45 3.36 3.59 2.40
C ARG A 45 2.17 3.81 1.47
N LEU A 46 2.35 3.55 0.17
CA LEU A 46 1.27 3.72 -0.81
C LEU A 46 0.15 2.70 -0.61
N SER A 47 0.49 1.47 -0.24
CA SER A 47 -0.48 0.44 0.10
C SER A 47 -1.37 0.86 1.28
N THR A 48 -0.77 1.39 2.36
CA THR A 48 -1.53 1.94 3.49
C THR A 48 -2.44 3.09 3.07
N LEU A 49 -1.93 4.05 2.27
CA LEU A 49 -2.73 5.18 1.79
C LEU A 49 -3.91 4.73 0.93
N ASP A 50 -3.71 3.71 0.08
CA ASP A 50 -4.77 3.12 -0.72
C ASP A 50 -5.86 2.47 0.13
N LEU A 51 -5.45 1.67 1.13
CA LEU A 51 -6.35 1.05 2.08
C LEU A 51 -7.13 2.09 2.90
N GLU A 52 -6.48 3.12 3.42
CA GLU A 52 -7.15 4.20 4.15
C GLU A 52 -8.17 4.94 3.28
N MET A 53 -7.82 5.19 2.03
CA MET A 53 -8.68 5.90 1.09
C MET A 53 -9.92 5.05 0.76
N SER A 54 -9.76 3.74 0.55
CA SER A 54 -10.89 2.85 0.32
C SER A 54 -11.83 2.82 1.52
N GLN A 55 -11.30 2.73 2.74
CA GLN A 55 -12.08 2.78 3.97
C GLN A 55 -12.81 4.10 4.15
N ALA A 56 -12.18 5.23 3.79
CA ALA A 56 -12.84 6.53 3.80
C ALA A 56 -13.98 6.58 2.78
N TYR A 57 -13.75 6.07 1.56
CA TYR A 57 -14.77 6.00 0.52
C TYR A 57 -15.97 5.14 0.96
N LEU A 58 -15.75 4.00 1.62
CA LEU A 58 -16.84 3.15 2.10
C LEU A 58 -17.81 3.87 3.05
N ARG A 59 -17.34 4.86 3.82
CA ARG A 59 -18.19 5.63 4.74
C ARG A 59 -19.10 6.64 4.03
N VAL A 60 -18.66 7.21 2.91
CA VAL A 60 -19.35 8.33 2.24
C VAL A 60 -19.79 8.01 0.82
N GLY A 61 -19.48 6.82 0.31
CA GLY A 61 -19.71 6.42 -1.09
C GLY A 61 -21.18 6.37 -1.50
N GLY A 62 -22.09 6.25 -0.53
CA GLY A 62 -23.54 6.31 -0.75
C GLY A 62 -24.09 7.72 -0.94
N LEU A 63 -23.32 8.78 -0.64
CA LEU A 63 -23.76 10.15 -0.83
C LEU A 63 -23.80 10.51 -2.33
N PRO A 64 -24.78 11.34 -2.77
CA PRO A 64 -24.89 11.77 -4.16
C PRO A 64 -23.57 12.32 -4.71
N GLY A 65 -23.17 11.85 -5.89
CA GLY A 65 -21.98 12.32 -6.60
C GLY A 65 -20.64 11.74 -6.13
N VAL A 66 -20.55 11.13 -4.94
CA VAL A 66 -19.27 10.62 -4.41
C VAL A 66 -18.71 9.49 -5.25
N ALA A 67 -19.55 8.54 -5.68
CA ALA A 67 -19.13 7.44 -6.55
C ALA A 67 -18.61 7.93 -7.92
N ALA A 68 -19.26 8.95 -8.50
CA ALA A 68 -18.80 9.56 -9.76
C ALA A 68 -17.47 10.29 -9.57
N GLY A 69 -17.35 11.08 -8.50
CA GLY A 69 -16.10 11.75 -8.13
C GLY A 69 -14.95 10.78 -7.86
N GLN A 70 -15.23 9.63 -7.24
CA GLN A 70 -14.24 8.60 -6.99
C GLN A 70 -13.69 7.99 -8.29
N ARG A 71 -14.56 7.68 -9.25
CA ARG A 71 -14.13 7.20 -10.58
C ARG A 71 -13.30 8.23 -11.33
N ALA A 72 -13.72 9.50 -11.30
CA ALA A 72 -12.96 10.59 -11.90
C ALA A 72 -11.58 10.76 -11.25
N TRP A 73 -11.50 10.65 -9.92
CA TRP A 73 -10.25 10.70 -9.18
C TRP A 73 -9.33 9.52 -9.55
N LEU A 74 -9.84 8.30 -9.67
CA LEU A 74 -9.03 7.14 -10.12
C LEU A 74 -8.46 7.35 -11.53
N ALA A 75 -9.26 7.85 -12.45
CA ALA A 75 -8.81 8.18 -13.80
C ALA A 75 -7.71 9.27 -13.78
N ARG A 76 -7.88 10.30 -12.95
CA ARG A 76 -6.88 11.34 -12.72
C ARG A 76 -5.57 10.77 -12.17
N ARG A 77 -5.64 9.94 -11.13
CA ARG A 77 -4.48 9.26 -10.53
C ARG A 77 -3.68 8.48 -11.56
N ASN A 78 -4.37 7.67 -12.36
CA ASN A 78 -3.74 6.85 -13.38
C ASN A 78 -3.09 7.69 -14.48
N ARG A 79 -3.70 8.82 -14.88
CA ARG A 79 -3.15 9.73 -15.89
C ARG A 79 -1.94 10.51 -15.37
N GLU A 80 -2.04 11.11 -14.19
CA GLU A 80 -1.01 12.03 -13.67
C GLU A 80 0.18 11.30 -13.07
N CYS A 81 -0.03 10.13 -12.46
CA CYS A 81 1.03 9.32 -11.86
C CYS A 81 1.31 8.02 -12.63
N GLY A 82 0.82 7.89 -13.87
CA GLY A 82 0.97 6.69 -14.70
C GLY A 82 2.39 6.39 -15.15
N ALA A 83 3.22 7.42 -15.28
CA ALA A 83 4.62 7.27 -15.67
C ALA A 83 5.45 6.71 -14.51
N ALA A 84 6.10 5.56 -14.76
CA ALA A 84 7.04 4.98 -13.81
C ALA A 84 8.28 5.86 -13.63
N GLY A 85 8.79 5.94 -12.40
CA GLY A 85 10.03 6.66 -12.11
C GLY A 85 10.08 7.24 -10.70
N GLN A 86 11.19 7.92 -10.38
CA GLN A 86 11.49 8.42 -9.03
C GLN A 86 10.41 9.34 -8.44
N LYS A 87 9.65 10.05 -9.29
CA LYS A 87 8.61 11.00 -8.86
C LYS A 87 7.24 10.35 -8.67
N GLN A 88 7.07 9.09 -9.07
CA GLN A 88 5.77 8.42 -9.10
C GLN A 88 5.19 8.24 -7.70
N GLU A 89 6.01 7.82 -6.73
CA GLU A 89 5.55 7.64 -5.34
C GLU A 89 5.10 8.97 -4.72
N ALA A 90 5.86 10.05 -4.91
CA ALA A 90 5.50 11.37 -4.41
C ALA A 90 4.19 11.90 -5.06
N CYS A 91 4.01 11.66 -6.37
CA CYS A 91 2.78 11.98 -7.08
C CYS A 91 1.57 11.24 -6.46
N LEU A 92 1.68 9.92 -6.32
CA LEU A 92 0.62 9.08 -5.75
C LEU A 92 0.29 9.50 -4.32
N ALA A 93 1.30 9.67 -3.46
CA ALA A 93 1.10 10.07 -2.07
C ALA A 93 0.36 11.41 -1.95
N SER A 94 0.68 12.38 -2.81
CA SER A 94 -0.02 13.68 -2.86
C SER A 94 -1.49 13.53 -3.27
N LEU A 95 -1.78 12.73 -4.30
CA LEU A 95 -3.17 12.50 -4.75
C LEU A 95 -4.01 11.73 -3.75
N TYR A 96 -3.43 10.76 -3.04
CA TYR A 96 -4.08 10.06 -1.94
C TYR A 96 -4.40 11.01 -0.78
N ALA A 97 -3.44 11.84 -0.36
CA ALA A 97 -3.64 12.80 0.73
C ALA A 97 -4.77 13.80 0.42
N GLN A 98 -4.81 14.34 -0.80
CA GLN A 98 -5.90 15.22 -1.27
C GLN A 98 -7.26 14.52 -1.17
N ARG A 99 -7.35 13.30 -1.72
CA ARG A 99 -8.62 12.57 -1.74
C ARG A 99 -9.10 12.14 -0.37
N LEU A 100 -8.18 11.71 0.49
CA LEU A 100 -8.47 11.38 1.87
C LEU A 100 -9.04 12.58 2.62
N SER A 101 -8.47 13.78 2.43
CA SER A 101 -8.98 15.01 3.03
C SER A 101 -10.43 15.29 2.60
N GLU A 102 -10.71 15.20 1.29
CA GLU A 102 -12.07 15.40 0.75
C GLU A 102 -13.08 14.40 1.35
N LEU A 103 -12.77 13.10 1.31
CA LEU A 103 -13.67 12.05 1.79
C LEU A 103 -13.88 12.13 3.30
N ARG A 104 -12.83 12.42 4.08
CA ARG A 104 -12.92 12.59 5.53
C ARG A 104 -13.73 13.84 5.90
N GLY A 105 -13.62 14.93 5.14
CA GLY A 105 -14.44 16.13 5.30
C GLY A 105 -15.92 15.90 4.98
N MET A 106 -16.25 14.93 4.13
CA MET A 106 -17.64 14.51 3.92
C MET A 106 -18.19 13.67 5.07
N ALA A 107 -17.35 12.86 5.73
CA ALA A 107 -17.77 11.95 6.80
C ALA A 107 -18.03 12.65 8.14
N GLY A 108 -17.49 13.86 8.34
CA GLY A 108 -17.73 14.69 9.53
C GLY A 108 -18.91 15.65 9.41
N ARG A 109 -19.71 15.53 8.33
CA ARG A 109 -20.95 16.29 8.11
C ARG A 109 -22.17 15.48 8.49
#